data_AF-A0A0N5B1B0-F1
#
_entry.id   AF-A0A0N5B1B0-F1
#
_cell.length_a   1.000
_cell.length_b   1.000
_cell.length_c   1.000
_cell.angle_alpha   90.00
_cell.angle_beta   90.00
_cell.angle_gamma   90.00
#
_symmetry.space_group_name_H-M   'P 1'
#
loop_
_entity.id
_entity.type
_entity.pdbx_description
1 polymer ?
#
loop_
_entity_poly.entity_id
_entity_poly.type
_entity_poly.pdbx_seq_one_letter_code
_entity_poly.pdbx_strand_id
1 'polypeptide(L)'
;MTFLVLLFWLVFPEVNSSPYISDSFVMYSSNRPTPDKCIPIPKNFTLCYGMQYKTMRLPNLLDHDTLDEVIEQAEPWPVLTNLNCHPDAQLFLCSLFAPVCLAALDREILPCRSLCEAVKKGCELRMIQYGFPWPDILSCKKFPQDNDMCIKVVAGKKQRGKSNIYLIFLCWSKKYITKLQTS
;
A
#
# COMPACT_ATOMS: atom_id res chain seq x y z
N MET A 1 64.90 -24.22 -15.08
CA MET A 1 63.43 -24.10 -14.93
C MET A 1 62.74 -25.41 -14.54
N THR A 2 63.43 -26.39 -13.95
CA THR A 2 62.82 -27.68 -13.53
C THR A 2 63.22 -28.12 -12.11
N PHE A 3 63.95 -27.31 -11.35
CA PHE A 3 64.42 -27.66 -10.00
C PHE A 3 63.74 -26.87 -8.85
N LEU A 4 62.87 -25.90 -9.13
CA LEU A 4 62.17 -25.12 -8.08
C LEU A 4 60.74 -25.60 -7.77
N VAL A 5 60.21 -26.56 -8.52
CA VAL A 5 58.83 -27.07 -8.30
C VAL A 5 58.79 -28.21 -7.28
N LEU A 6 59.93 -28.86 -6.99
CA LEU A 6 59.98 -30.04 -6.12
C LEU A 6 60.07 -29.73 -4.61
N LEU A 7 60.27 -28.47 -4.21
CA LEU A 7 60.26 -28.08 -2.79
C LEU A 7 58.89 -27.62 -2.28
N PHE A 8 57.90 -27.47 -3.15
CA PHE A 8 56.53 -27.12 -2.73
C PHE A 8 55.68 -28.33 -2.32
N TRP A 9 56.17 -29.55 -2.59
CA TRP A 9 55.48 -30.82 -2.30
C TRP A 9 55.85 -31.47 -0.96
N LEU A 10 56.55 -30.75 -0.06
CA LEU A 10 56.87 -31.26 1.28
C LEU A 10 56.15 -30.52 2.42
N VAL A 11 55.22 -29.60 2.13
CA VAL A 11 54.53 -28.80 3.17
C VAL A 11 53.00 -28.97 3.21
N PHE A 12 52.39 -29.71 2.28
CA PHE A 12 50.94 -29.92 2.30
C PHE A 12 50.58 -31.40 2.13
N PRO A 13 50.01 -32.07 3.15
CA PRO A 13 49.40 -33.38 2.95
C PRO A 13 48.08 -33.21 2.21
N GLU A 14 47.86 -34.07 1.21
CA GLU A 14 46.57 -34.28 0.55
C GLU A 14 45.50 -34.64 1.59
N VAL A 15 44.45 -33.82 1.69
CA VAL A 15 43.19 -34.24 2.33
C VAL A 15 42.24 -34.64 1.23
N ASN A 16 42.15 -35.96 1.02
CA ASN A 16 41.16 -36.58 0.17
C ASN A 16 39.83 -36.77 0.94
N SER A 17 38.73 -36.47 0.25
CA SER A 17 37.34 -36.92 0.47
C SER A 17 36.70 -36.79 1.87
N SER A 18 35.79 -35.82 2.02
CA SER A 18 34.38 -36.10 2.35
C SER A 18 33.51 -34.83 2.25
N PRO A 19 32.33 -34.84 1.60
CA PRO A 19 31.43 -33.69 1.56
C PRO A 19 30.57 -33.65 2.84
N TYR A 20 31.15 -33.18 3.95
CA TYR A 20 30.38 -32.85 5.14
C TYR A 20 29.91 -31.39 5.07
N ILE A 21 28.72 -31.24 4.48
CA ILE A 21 27.70 -30.22 4.70
C ILE A 21 28.04 -29.19 5.81
N SER A 22 28.24 -27.93 5.44
CA SER A 22 27.99 -26.79 6.34
C SER A 22 26.69 -26.11 5.92
N ASP A 23 25.56 -26.73 6.25
CA ASP A 23 24.18 -26.24 6.13
C ASP A 23 23.88 -25.11 7.15
N SER A 24 24.82 -24.19 7.38
CA SER A 24 24.66 -23.12 8.37
C SER A 24 24.10 -21.82 7.80
N PHE A 25 23.82 -21.74 6.49
CA PHE A 25 23.17 -20.57 5.87
C PHE A 25 21.74 -20.83 5.37
N VAL A 26 21.30 -22.08 5.27
CA VAL A 26 19.96 -22.42 4.74
C VAL A 26 18.93 -22.71 5.84
N MET A 27 19.31 -22.61 7.12
CA MET A 27 18.43 -22.98 8.24
C MET A 27 18.09 -21.84 9.22
N TYR A 28 18.31 -20.57 8.86
CA TYR A 28 17.90 -19.43 9.71
C TYR A 28 16.73 -18.59 9.17
N SER A 29 16.07 -18.98 8.08
CA SER A 29 14.95 -18.19 7.54
C SER A 29 13.56 -18.84 7.60
N SER A 30 13.39 -20.00 8.24
CA SER A 30 12.09 -20.68 8.22
C SER A 30 11.30 -20.66 9.54
N ASN A 31 11.69 -19.88 10.56
CA ASN A 31 10.91 -19.78 11.80
C ASN A 31 11.06 -18.45 12.56
N ARG A 32 11.25 -17.33 11.85
CA ARG A 32 10.75 -16.06 12.41
C ARG A 32 9.24 -16.10 12.26
N PRO A 33 8.43 -15.91 13.33
CA PRO A 33 7.09 -15.40 13.15
C PRO A 33 7.28 -14.12 12.34
N THR A 34 6.95 -14.12 11.05
CA THR A 34 6.85 -12.86 10.33
C THR A 34 5.84 -12.06 11.14
N PRO A 35 6.18 -10.83 11.61
CA PRO A 35 5.20 -10.01 12.29
C PRO A 35 3.94 -10.03 11.43
N ASP A 36 2.80 -10.36 12.04
CA ASP A 36 1.55 -10.61 11.31
C ASP A 36 1.35 -9.47 10.32
N LYS A 37 1.45 -9.79 9.02
CA LYS A 37 1.30 -8.79 7.95
C LYS A 37 -0.08 -8.12 8.03
N CYS A 38 -1.02 -8.74 8.75
CA CYS A 38 -2.36 -8.25 9.04
C CYS A 38 -2.44 -7.54 10.39
N ILE A 39 -2.91 -6.30 10.37
CA ILE A 39 -3.22 -5.52 11.57
C ILE A 39 -4.70 -5.09 11.58
N PRO A 40 -5.34 -4.89 12.75
CA PRO A 40 -6.70 -4.38 12.82
C PRO A 40 -6.77 -2.92 12.33
N ILE A 41 -7.85 -2.56 11.63
CA ILE A 41 -8.13 -1.17 11.26
C ILE A 41 -8.64 -0.44 12.50
N PRO A 42 -7.90 0.54 13.03
CA PRO A 42 -8.27 1.20 14.28
C PRO A 42 -9.38 2.22 14.06
N LYS A 43 -10.09 2.58 15.14
CA LYS A 43 -11.20 3.55 15.10
C LYS A 43 -10.80 4.96 14.68
N ASN A 44 -9.56 5.37 14.97
CA ASN A 44 -9.03 6.67 14.58
C ASN A 44 -8.69 6.74 13.08
N PHE A 45 -8.61 5.60 12.38
CA PHE A 45 -8.42 5.58 10.93
C PHE A 45 -9.76 5.78 10.19
N THR A 46 -10.28 7.01 10.28
CA THR A 46 -11.64 7.38 9.85
C THR A 46 -11.94 7.12 8.38
N LEU A 47 -10.93 7.11 7.50
CA LEU A 47 -11.11 6.84 6.07
C LEU A 47 -11.65 5.43 5.82
N CYS A 48 -11.15 4.42 6.55
CA CYS A 48 -11.40 3.00 6.27
C CYS A 48 -12.01 2.23 7.45
N TYR A 49 -12.20 2.88 8.60
CA TYR A 49 -12.96 2.29 9.69
C TYR A 49 -14.43 2.08 9.27
N GLY A 50 -14.99 0.91 9.57
CA GLY A 50 -16.38 0.56 9.21
C GLY A 50 -16.54 -0.05 7.81
N MET A 51 -15.45 -0.36 7.12
CA MET A 51 -15.47 -1.19 5.91
C MET A 51 -15.96 -2.61 6.23
N GLN A 52 -16.30 -3.38 5.18
CA GLN A 52 -16.80 -4.76 5.33
C GLN A 52 -15.75 -5.72 5.93
N TYR A 53 -14.47 -5.35 5.84
CA TYR A 53 -13.35 -6.03 6.45
C TYR A 53 -12.80 -5.21 7.62
N LYS A 54 -12.21 -5.90 8.61
CA LYS A 54 -11.75 -5.29 9.87
C LYS A 54 -10.23 -5.27 10.03
N THR A 55 -9.51 -5.95 9.14
CA THR A 55 -8.05 -6.08 9.17
C THR A 55 -7.46 -5.67 7.83
N MET A 56 -6.30 -5.01 7.89
CA MET A 56 -5.58 -4.52 6.72
C MET A 56 -4.15 -5.05 6.73
N ARG A 57 -3.50 -5.03 5.57
CA ARG A 57 -2.09 -5.43 5.43
C ARG A 57 -1.14 -4.23 5.49
N LEU A 58 0.05 -4.44 6.08
CA LEU A 58 1.22 -3.58 5.90
C LEU A 58 2.41 -4.36 5.26
N PRO A 59 3.28 -3.68 4.47
CA PRO A 59 3.09 -2.33 3.95
C PRO A 59 1.86 -2.24 3.02
N ASN A 60 1.32 -1.03 2.83
CA ASN A 60 0.18 -0.82 1.95
C ASN A 60 0.63 -0.54 0.49
N LEU A 61 -0.32 -0.29 -0.43
CA LEU A 61 -0.01 -0.04 -1.85
C LEU A 61 0.69 1.31 -2.13
N LEU A 62 0.91 2.10 -1.08
CA LEU A 62 1.63 3.37 -1.12
C LEU A 62 2.97 3.27 -0.38
N ASP A 63 3.42 2.05 -0.08
CA ASP A 63 4.67 1.74 0.60
C ASP A 63 4.80 2.34 2.02
N HIS A 64 3.67 2.57 2.70
CA HIS A 64 3.70 2.95 4.12
C HIS A 64 3.88 1.70 4.98
N ASP A 65 4.88 1.73 5.87
CA ASP A 65 5.29 0.57 6.67
C ASP A 65 4.61 0.51 8.03
N THR A 66 4.09 1.65 8.52
CA THR A 66 3.52 1.76 9.87
C THR A 66 2.09 2.29 9.83
N LEU A 67 1.30 1.88 10.83
CA LEU A 67 -0.09 2.32 10.94
C LEU A 67 -0.20 3.84 11.16
N ASP A 68 0.70 4.42 11.95
CA ASP A 68 0.71 5.86 12.22
C ASP A 68 0.97 6.66 10.96
N GLU A 69 1.94 6.23 10.13
CA GLU A 69 2.22 6.83 8.82
C GLU A 69 0.99 6.72 7.89
N VAL A 70 0.35 5.53 7.84
CA VAL A 70 -0.88 5.36 7.04
C VAL A 70 -1.94 6.36 7.47
N ILE A 71 -2.18 6.52 8.77
CA ILE A 71 -3.22 7.41 9.30
C ILE A 71 -2.88 8.87 9.00
N GLU A 72 -1.63 9.28 9.19
CA GLU A 72 -1.17 10.64 8.90
C GLU A 72 -1.30 10.98 7.41
N GLN A 73 -0.82 10.11 6.52
CA GLN A 73 -0.91 10.32 5.08
C GLN A 73 -2.36 10.23 4.56
N ALA A 74 -3.21 9.48 5.26
CA ALA A 74 -4.63 9.33 4.93
C ALA A 74 -5.51 10.50 5.42
N GLU A 75 -5.05 11.33 6.37
CA GLU A 75 -5.82 12.40 7.02
C GLU A 75 -6.64 13.31 6.06
N PRO A 76 -6.15 13.76 4.89
CA PRO A 76 -6.91 14.66 4.02
C PRO A 76 -8.00 13.95 3.18
N TRP A 77 -7.92 12.63 3.03
CA TRP A 77 -8.74 11.87 2.08
C TRP A 77 -10.22 11.69 2.45
N PRO A 78 -10.62 11.66 3.73
CA PRO A 78 -12.03 11.69 4.11
C PRO A 78 -12.81 12.88 3.54
N VAL A 79 -12.14 14.00 3.23
CA VAL A 79 -12.79 15.14 2.56
C VAL A 79 -13.32 14.74 1.18
N LEU A 80 -12.52 14.01 0.39
CA LEU A 80 -12.91 13.55 -0.94
C LEU A 80 -14.10 12.58 -0.88
N THR A 81 -14.10 11.66 0.08
CA THR A 81 -15.24 10.74 0.27
C THR A 81 -16.50 11.48 0.69
N ASN A 82 -16.38 12.51 1.53
CA ASN A 82 -17.49 13.35 2.00
C ASN A 82 -18.08 14.24 0.90
N LEU A 83 -17.34 14.53 -0.18
CA LEU A 83 -17.90 15.18 -1.37
C LEU A 83 -18.96 14.33 -2.08
N ASN A 84 -19.01 13.02 -1.80
CA ASN A 84 -19.98 12.09 -2.38
C ASN A 84 -20.01 12.16 -3.92
N CYS A 85 -18.83 12.32 -4.54
CA CYS A 85 -18.68 12.40 -5.99
C CYS A 85 -18.84 11.06 -6.71
N HIS A 86 -18.52 9.95 -6.04
CA HIS A 86 -18.71 8.59 -6.53
C HIS A 86 -18.96 7.63 -5.35
N PRO A 87 -19.90 6.66 -5.44
CA PRO A 87 -20.20 5.75 -4.33
C PRO A 87 -19.02 4.87 -3.92
N ASP A 88 -18.15 4.52 -4.87
CA ASP A 88 -16.97 3.69 -4.64
C ASP A 88 -15.70 4.49 -4.30
N ALA A 89 -15.79 5.81 -4.05
CA ALA A 89 -14.62 6.61 -3.72
C ALA A 89 -13.90 6.12 -2.45
N GLN A 90 -14.65 5.78 -1.40
CA GLN A 90 -14.10 5.20 -0.17
C GLN A 90 -13.48 3.83 -0.43
N LEU A 91 -14.15 2.97 -1.21
CA LEU A 91 -13.62 1.65 -1.56
C LEU A 91 -12.28 1.76 -2.30
N PHE A 92 -12.21 2.66 -3.29
CA PHE A 92 -10.98 2.89 -4.03
C PHE A 92 -9.85 3.38 -3.13
N LEU A 93 -10.07 4.40 -2.30
CA LEU A 93 -9.03 4.90 -1.39
C LEU A 93 -8.61 3.84 -0.38
N CYS A 94 -9.55 3.09 0.20
CA CYS A 94 -9.23 2.03 1.15
C CYS A 94 -8.52 0.84 0.51
N SER A 95 -8.72 0.57 -0.79
CA SER A 95 -7.91 -0.43 -1.48
C SER A 95 -6.42 -0.08 -1.51
N LEU A 96 -6.08 1.22 -1.47
CA LEU A 96 -4.71 1.71 -1.46
C LEU A 96 -4.13 1.82 -0.05
N PHE A 97 -4.84 2.54 0.84
CA PHE A 97 -4.33 2.83 2.18
C PHE A 97 -4.50 1.65 3.16
N ALA A 98 -5.55 0.86 2.99
CA ALA A 98 -5.96 -0.20 3.90
C ALA A 98 -6.30 -1.50 3.14
N PRO A 99 -5.35 -2.07 2.36
CA PRO A 99 -5.62 -3.22 1.52
C PRO A 99 -6.09 -4.41 2.36
N VAL A 100 -7.02 -5.19 1.81
CA VAL A 100 -7.59 -6.36 2.49
C VAL A 100 -6.49 -7.35 2.82
N CYS A 101 -6.45 -7.79 4.08
CA CYS A 101 -5.51 -8.84 4.48
C CYS A 101 -6.11 -10.22 4.25
N LEU A 102 -5.58 -10.95 3.26
CA LEU A 102 -5.92 -12.34 3.01
C LEU A 102 -4.76 -13.21 3.50
N ALA A 103 -4.90 -13.84 4.68
CA ALA A 103 -3.83 -14.63 5.28
C ALA A 103 -3.31 -15.78 4.37
N ALA A 104 -4.17 -16.29 3.47
CA ALA A 104 -3.82 -17.33 2.51
C ALA A 104 -3.11 -16.82 1.25
N LEU A 105 -3.02 -15.51 1.04
CA LEU A 105 -2.47 -14.90 -0.17
C LEU A 105 -1.31 -13.97 0.19
N ASP A 106 -0.11 -14.27 -0.32
CA ASP A 106 1.05 -13.42 -0.02
C ASP A 106 1.14 -12.17 -0.91
N ARG A 107 0.29 -12.08 -1.95
CA ARG A 107 0.15 -10.90 -2.80
C ARG A 107 -1.01 -10.01 -2.37
N GLU A 108 -0.84 -8.72 -2.60
CA GLU A 108 -1.88 -7.71 -2.49
C GLU A 108 -2.85 -7.76 -3.68
N ILE A 109 -4.09 -7.32 -3.46
CA ILE A 109 -5.10 -7.17 -4.51
C ILE A 109 -5.23 -5.69 -4.85
N LEU A 110 -4.86 -5.34 -6.08
CA LEU A 110 -4.95 -3.98 -6.60
C LEU A 110 -6.40 -3.61 -6.97
N PRO A 111 -6.77 -2.32 -6.95
CA PRO A 111 -7.98 -1.86 -7.63
C PRO A 111 -7.85 -2.04 -9.14
N CYS A 112 -8.95 -2.37 -9.83
CA CYS A 112 -8.96 -2.39 -11.28
C CYS A 112 -8.88 -0.97 -11.84
N ARG A 113 -8.37 -0.83 -13.06
CA ARG A 113 -8.33 0.44 -13.79
C ARG A 113 -9.71 1.05 -13.96
N SER A 114 -10.74 0.24 -14.25
CA SER A 114 -12.11 0.74 -14.39
C SER A 114 -12.66 1.38 -13.11
N LEU A 115 -12.34 0.83 -11.94
CA LEU A 115 -12.72 1.39 -10.64
C LEU A 115 -12.06 2.76 -10.45
N CYS A 116 -10.76 2.86 -10.70
CA CYS A 116 -10.05 4.14 -10.63
C CYS A 116 -10.64 5.17 -11.58
N GLU A 117 -10.86 4.80 -12.85
CA GLU A 117 -11.40 5.71 -13.87
C GLU A 117 -12.82 6.17 -13.55
N ALA A 118 -13.66 5.29 -13.01
CA ALA A 118 -15.02 5.62 -12.57
C ALA A 118 -15.01 6.64 -11.42
N VAL A 119 -14.17 6.42 -10.40
CA VAL A 119 -14.03 7.36 -9.28
C VAL A 119 -13.43 8.67 -9.76
N LYS A 120 -12.36 8.63 -10.56
CA LYS A 120 -11.71 9.80 -11.15
C LYS A 120 -12.72 10.65 -11.92
N LYS A 121 -13.51 10.03 -12.81
CA LYS A 121 -14.54 10.71 -13.60
C LYS A 121 -15.57 11.45 -12.73
N GLY A 122 -15.95 10.89 -11.58
CA GLY A 122 -16.89 11.55 -10.67
C GLY A 122 -16.26 12.65 -9.82
N CYS A 123 -15.00 12.47 -9.42
CA CYS A 123 -14.36 13.23 -8.35
C CYS A 123 -13.35 14.29 -8.81
N GLU A 124 -12.68 14.10 -9.95
CA GLU A 124 -11.58 14.97 -10.42
C GLU A 124 -12.02 16.43 -10.57
N LEU A 125 -13.17 16.68 -11.22
CA LEU A 125 -13.69 18.05 -11.37
C LEU A 125 -13.97 18.71 -10.02
N ARG A 126 -14.43 17.95 -9.01
CA ARG A 126 -14.64 18.50 -7.67
C ARG A 126 -13.32 18.84 -7.00
N MET A 127 -12.29 18.00 -7.14
CA MET A 127 -10.96 18.31 -6.62
C MET A 127 -10.39 19.58 -7.26
N ILE A 128 -10.50 19.70 -8.58
CA ILE A 128 -10.02 20.87 -9.34
C ILE A 128 -10.76 22.13 -8.90
N GLN A 129 -12.08 22.06 -8.67
CA GLN A 129 -12.87 23.21 -8.21
C GLN A 129 -12.36 23.79 -6.88
N TYR A 130 -11.80 22.95 -6.00
CA TYR A 130 -11.20 23.43 -4.76
C TYR A 130 -9.72 23.81 -4.92
N GLY A 131 -9.07 23.46 -6.04
CA GLY A 131 -7.72 23.87 -6.41
C GLY A 131 -6.68 22.75 -6.46
N PHE A 132 -7.10 21.48 -6.44
CA PHE A 132 -6.17 20.33 -6.37
C PHE A 132 -6.38 19.43 -7.58
N PRO A 133 -5.32 19.13 -8.35
CA PRO A 133 -5.41 18.18 -9.45
C PRO A 133 -5.58 16.75 -8.93
N TRP A 134 -5.98 15.83 -9.81
CA TRP A 134 -5.91 14.41 -9.53
C TRP A 134 -4.44 13.97 -9.38
N PRO A 135 -3.98 13.52 -8.20
CA PRO A 135 -2.56 13.32 -7.94
C PRO A 135 -2.04 12.02 -8.56
N ASP A 136 -0.73 11.99 -8.84
CA ASP A 136 -0.08 10.85 -9.48
C ASP A 136 -0.12 9.56 -8.66
N ILE A 137 -0.23 9.65 -7.34
CA ILE A 137 -0.41 8.46 -6.47
C ILE A 137 -1.72 7.72 -6.78
N LEU A 138 -2.71 8.42 -7.34
CA LEU A 138 -4.00 7.86 -7.78
C LEU A 138 -4.07 7.65 -9.30
N SER A 139 -2.95 7.73 -10.02
CA SER A 139 -2.94 7.60 -11.48
C SER A 139 -3.45 6.23 -11.93
N CYS A 140 -4.57 6.20 -12.67
CA CYS A 140 -5.21 4.96 -13.11
C CYS A 140 -4.34 4.08 -14.02
N LYS A 141 -3.28 4.66 -14.61
CA LYS A 141 -2.30 3.93 -15.42
C LYS A 141 -1.49 2.92 -14.60
N LYS A 142 -1.39 3.11 -13.28
CA LYS A 142 -0.67 2.22 -12.35
C LYS A 142 -1.44 0.92 -12.07
N PHE A 143 -2.74 0.88 -12.40
CA PHE A 143 -3.61 -0.23 -12.04
C PHE A 143 -3.85 -1.20 -13.21
N PRO A 144 -4.03 -2.50 -12.92
CA PRO A 144 -4.26 -3.53 -13.92
C PRO A 144 -5.60 -3.35 -14.62
N GLN A 145 -5.73 -3.97 -15.79
CA GLN A 145 -6.98 -4.00 -16.53
C GLN A 145 -7.96 -4.99 -15.88
N ASP A 146 -9.25 -4.87 -16.20
CA ASP A 146 -10.34 -5.62 -15.56
C ASP A 146 -10.35 -7.14 -15.84
N ASN A 147 -9.47 -7.61 -16.73
CA ASN A 147 -9.24 -9.02 -17.03
C ASN A 147 -8.38 -9.73 -15.98
N ASP A 148 -7.64 -9.00 -15.14
CA ASP A 148 -6.85 -9.55 -14.04
C ASP A 148 -7.67 -9.65 -12.73
N MET A 149 -7.13 -10.36 -11.73
CA MET A 149 -7.70 -10.39 -10.38
C MET A 149 -7.50 -9.05 -9.68
N CYS A 150 -8.51 -8.19 -9.69
CA CYS A 150 -8.49 -6.86 -9.07
C CYS A 150 -9.88 -6.45 -8.52
N ILE A 151 -9.91 -5.40 -7.69
CA ILE A 151 -11.14 -4.88 -7.07
C ILE A 151 -11.93 -4.03 -8.08
N LYS A 152 -13.17 -4.41 -8.35
CA LYS A 152 -14.08 -3.76 -9.32
C LYS A 152 -15.07 -2.82 -8.63
N VAL A 153 -15.77 -2.02 -9.45
CA VAL A 153 -16.90 -1.19 -9.00
C VAL A 153 -17.99 -2.03 -8.34
N VAL A 154 -18.60 -1.50 -7.28
CA VAL A 154 -19.69 -2.18 -6.57
C VAL A 154 -21.02 -1.71 -7.16
N ALA A 155 -21.55 -2.48 -8.10
CA ALA A 155 -22.88 -2.23 -8.67
C ALA A 155 -23.95 -2.33 -7.55
N GLY A 156 -24.51 -1.19 -7.12
CA GLY A 156 -25.71 -1.19 -6.27
C GLY A 156 -25.87 -0.11 -5.20
N LYS A 157 -24.89 0.78 -4.96
CA LYS A 157 -25.06 1.83 -3.94
C LYS A 157 -25.37 3.20 -4.55
N LYS A 158 -26.66 3.59 -4.59
CA LYS A 158 -27.07 4.99 -4.74
C LYS A 158 -26.83 5.72 -3.41
N GLN A 159 -25.74 6.48 -3.31
CA GLN A 159 -25.51 7.38 -2.17
C GLN A 159 -26.37 8.65 -2.33
N ARG A 160 -27.14 8.99 -1.28
CA ARG A 160 -27.95 10.21 -1.20
C ARG A 160 -27.13 11.30 -0.52
N GLY A 161 -26.43 12.12 -1.30
CA GLY A 161 -25.53 13.15 -0.78
C GLY A 161 -26.26 14.28 -0.05
N LYS A 162 -25.86 14.56 1.20
CA LYS A 162 -25.93 15.90 1.80
C LYS A 162 -24.49 16.38 1.97
N SER A 163 -24.04 17.27 1.10
CA SER A 163 -22.72 17.89 1.22
C SER A 163 -22.80 19.05 2.22
N ASN A 164 -21.99 19.03 3.27
CA ASN A 164 -21.81 20.19 4.15
C ASN A 164 -20.55 20.96 3.71
N ILE A 165 -20.77 22.03 2.95
CA ILE A 165 -19.72 22.79 2.27
C ILE A 165 -18.70 23.41 3.24
N TYR A 166 -19.09 23.66 4.49
CA TYR A 166 -18.25 24.31 5.50
C TYR A 166 -17.10 23.44 6.03
N LEU A 167 -17.25 22.11 6.05
CA LEU A 167 -16.20 21.19 6.52
C LEU A 167 -15.05 21.03 5.52
N ILE A 168 -15.32 21.20 4.23
CA ILE A 168 -14.32 21.10 3.15
C ILE A 168 -13.34 22.27 3.22
N PHE A 169 -13.83 23.50 3.43
CA PHE A 169 -13.01 24.71 3.56
C PHE A 169 -12.07 24.69 4.79
N LEU A 170 -12.51 24.15 5.92
CA LEU A 170 -11.73 24.14 7.17
C LEU A 170 -10.60 23.10 7.18
N CYS A 171 -10.79 21.94 6.54
CA CYS A 171 -9.72 20.93 6.43
C CYS A 171 -8.61 21.41 5.48
N TRP A 172 -8.99 22.14 4.42
CA TRP A 172 -8.05 22.59 3.39
C TRP A 172 -7.18 23.78 3.84
N SER A 173 -7.74 24.69 4.63
CA SER A 173 -6.99 25.81 5.20
C SER A 173 -5.87 25.35 6.16
N LYS A 174 -6.06 24.27 6.93
CA LYS A 174 -5.02 23.75 7.83
C LYS A 174 -3.79 23.21 7.09
N LYS A 175 -3.95 22.59 5.91
CA LYS A 175 -2.84 21.99 5.15
C LYS A 175 -2.02 23.01 4.33
N TYR A 176 -2.63 24.13 3.89
CA TYR A 176 -1.87 25.24 3.31
C TYR A 176 -1.04 25.98 4.36
N ILE A 177 -1.55 26.11 5.59
CA ILE A 177 -0.83 26.76 6.70
C ILE A 177 0.40 25.95 7.10
N THR A 178 0.31 24.61 7.20
CA THR A 178 1.48 23.78 7.56
C THR A 178 2.58 23.77 6.49
N LYS A 179 2.26 23.99 5.21
CA LYS A 179 3.24 24.12 4.12
C LYS A 179 3.96 25.48 4.08
N LEU A 180 3.40 26.51 4.73
CA LEU A 180 4.02 27.84 4.87
C LEU A 180 4.90 27.95 6.13
N GLN A 181 4.86 26.98 7.04
CA GLN A 181 5.70 26.96 8.26
C GLN A 181 6.96 26.10 8.12
N THR A 182 7.16 25.42 6.98
CA THR A 182 8.34 24.59 6.69
C THR A 182 9.14 25.07 5.47
N SER A 183 8.95 26.33 5.05
CA SER A 183 9.78 27.01 4.04
C SER A 183 10.31 28.34 4.55
#